data_AF-A0A7S4FMZ1-F1
#
_entry.id   AF-A0A7S4FMZ1-F1
#
_cell.length_a   1.000
_cell.length_b   1.000
_cell.length_c   1.000
_cell.angle_alpha   90.00
_cell.angle_beta   90.00
_cell.angle_gamma   90.00
#
_symmetry.space_group_name_H-M   'P 1'
#
loop_
_entity.id
_entity.type
_entity.pdbx_description
1 polymer ?
#
loop_
_entity_poly.entity_id
_entity_poly.type
_entity_poly.pdbx_seq_one_letter_code
_entity_poly.pdbx_strand_id
1 'polypeptide(L)'
;DDALPEPAYTTAQEQSEAADLSLCLGTSLRISPANDLPVSTTRNGRGKLAVVNLQATGKERYASLHVYCTTDYAMKQLMAALDLPIPVYTVTQTVTVSHEWVEAEESKANGQRKTHCRVTVQVGDSARCPYL
;
A
#
# COMPACT_ATOMS: atom_id res chain seq x y z
N ASP A 1 -19.08 4.80 -17.40
CA ASP A 1 -18.90 4.52 -15.98
C ASP A 1 -18.67 3.04 -15.79
N ASP A 2 -17.42 2.68 -15.48
CA ASP A 2 -17.07 1.32 -15.13
C ASP A 2 -17.44 1.07 -13.67
N ALA A 3 -18.05 -0.09 -13.40
CA ALA A 3 -18.37 -0.50 -12.04
C ALA A 3 -17.07 -0.69 -11.23
N LEU A 4 -17.13 -0.37 -9.93
CA LEU A 4 -16.04 -0.69 -9.02
C LEU A 4 -15.89 -2.22 -8.88
N PRO A 5 -14.66 -2.71 -8.65
CA PRO A 5 -14.40 -4.14 -8.60
C PRO A 5 -15.04 -4.81 -7.39
N GLU A 6 -15.71 -5.94 -7.64
CA GLU A 6 -16.20 -6.84 -6.59
C GLU A 6 -15.19 -7.95 -6.29
N PRO A 7 -15.13 -8.46 -5.05
CA PRO A 7 -15.99 -8.13 -3.89
C PRO A 7 -15.52 -6.89 -3.10
N ALA A 8 -14.44 -6.25 -3.52
CA ALA A 8 -13.78 -5.20 -2.75
C ALA A 8 -14.70 -4.02 -2.45
N TYR A 9 -15.55 -3.63 -3.39
CA TYR A 9 -16.53 -2.57 -3.18
C TYR A 9 -17.58 -2.95 -2.13
N THR A 10 -18.18 -4.14 -2.22
CA THR A 10 -19.15 -4.63 -1.22
C THR A 10 -18.54 -4.65 0.17
N THR A 11 -17.32 -5.19 0.34
CA THR A 11 -16.63 -5.20 1.63
C THR A 11 -16.39 -3.78 2.15
N ALA A 12 -15.95 -2.85 1.30
CA ALA A 12 -15.74 -1.47 1.70
C ALA A 12 -17.03 -0.80 2.17
N GLN A 13 -18.17 -1.09 1.53
CA GLN A 13 -19.47 -0.56 1.92
C GLN A 13 -19.90 -1.09 3.29
N GLU A 14 -19.82 -2.40 3.52
CA GLU A 14 -20.16 -3.03 4.80
C GLU A 14 -19.32 -2.46 5.96
N GLN A 15 -18.00 -2.35 5.76
CA GLN A 15 -17.10 -1.78 6.77
C GLN A 15 -17.39 -0.30 7.04
N SER A 16 -17.71 0.47 5.99
CA SER A 16 -18.02 1.89 6.16
C SER A 16 -19.33 2.12 6.90
N GLU A 17 -20.35 1.28 6.68
CA GLU A 17 -21.62 1.32 7.40
C GLU A 17 -21.49 0.87 8.87
N ALA A 18 -20.58 -0.07 9.15
CA ALA A 18 -20.33 -0.58 10.50
C ALA A 18 -19.42 0.33 11.34
N ALA A 19 -18.61 1.19 10.71
CA ALA A 19 -17.65 2.05 11.39
C ALA A 19 -18.33 3.10 12.28
N ASP A 20 -17.65 3.48 13.37
CA ASP A 20 -17.97 4.64 14.21
C ASP A 20 -17.14 5.88 13.85
N LEU A 21 -16.07 5.71 13.06
CA LEU A 21 -15.23 6.76 12.53
C LEU A 21 -14.77 6.42 11.12
N SER A 22 -14.93 7.37 10.19
CA SER A 22 -14.28 7.34 8.89
C SER A 22 -13.29 8.49 8.79
N LEU A 23 -12.03 8.17 8.45
CA LEU A 23 -10.96 9.14 8.27
C LEU A 23 -10.56 9.18 6.79
N CYS A 24 -10.85 10.30 6.13
CA CYS A 24 -10.47 10.53 4.74
C CYS A 24 -9.18 11.35 4.67
N LEU A 25 -8.17 10.83 3.98
CA LEU A 25 -6.86 11.48 3.84
C LEU A 25 -6.59 11.81 2.37
N GLY A 26 -6.33 13.07 2.04
CA GLY A 26 -5.86 13.49 0.71
C GLY A 26 -6.84 13.24 -0.44
N THR A 27 -8.14 13.16 -0.17
CA THR A 27 -9.18 12.93 -1.18
C THR A 27 -10.18 14.08 -1.23
N SER A 28 -10.59 14.46 -2.44
CA SER A 28 -11.62 15.48 -2.67
C SER A 28 -13.05 14.94 -2.57
N LEU A 29 -13.23 13.61 -2.44
CA LEU A 29 -14.53 12.92 -2.37
C LEU A 29 -15.53 13.32 -3.47
N ARG A 30 -15.05 13.45 -4.72
CA ARG A 30 -15.89 13.84 -5.87
C ARG A 30 -16.38 12.69 -6.72
N ILE A 31 -15.71 11.54 -6.67
CA ILE A 31 -15.98 10.41 -7.58
C ILE A 31 -16.95 9.43 -6.91
N SER A 32 -18.12 9.27 -7.50
CA SER A 32 -19.10 8.25 -7.10
C SER A 32 -18.80 6.90 -7.77
N PRO A 33 -19.14 5.78 -7.12
CA PRO A 33 -19.82 5.67 -5.82
C PRO A 33 -18.87 5.69 -4.60
N ALA A 34 -17.55 5.67 -4.81
CA ALA A 34 -16.57 5.60 -3.71
C ALA A 34 -16.67 6.78 -2.71
N ASN A 35 -17.08 7.96 -3.15
CA ASN A 35 -17.27 9.13 -2.30
C ASN A 35 -18.40 9.00 -1.27
N ASP A 36 -19.30 8.03 -1.43
CA ASP A 36 -20.43 7.80 -0.52
C ASP A 36 -20.04 6.87 0.63
N LEU A 37 -18.96 6.09 0.49
CA LEU A 37 -18.48 5.18 1.53
C LEU A 37 -18.21 5.94 2.86
N PRO A 38 -17.42 7.02 2.91
CA PRO A 38 -17.15 7.70 4.18
C PRO A 38 -18.38 8.39 4.78
N VAL A 39 -19.37 8.71 3.92
CA VAL A 39 -20.62 9.33 4.35
C VAL A 39 -21.54 8.29 4.99
N SER A 40 -21.49 7.02 4.55
CA SER A 40 -22.32 5.95 5.10
C SER A 40 -22.03 5.71 6.60
N THR A 41 -20.82 5.98 7.07
CA THR A 41 -20.44 5.97 8.49
C THR A 41 -21.27 6.94 9.35
N THR A 42 -21.68 8.07 8.78
CA THR A 42 -22.50 9.07 9.50
C THR A 42 -24.00 8.75 9.47
N ARG A 43 -24.39 7.74 8.67
CA ARG A 43 -25.80 7.34 8.53
C ARG A 43 -26.31 6.88 9.90
N ASN A 44 -27.54 7.26 10.22
CA ASN A 44 -28.18 7.00 11.52
C ASN A 44 -27.54 7.71 12.73
N GLY A 45 -26.63 8.67 12.50
CA GLY A 45 -26.08 9.54 13.55
C GLY A 45 -25.16 8.86 14.56
N ARG A 46 -24.63 7.67 14.23
CA ARG A 46 -23.78 6.88 15.13
C ARG A 46 -22.29 7.16 14.96
N GLY A 47 -21.82 7.26 13.71
CA GLY A 47 -20.41 7.49 13.42
C GLY A 47 -20.07 8.94 13.07
N LYS A 48 -18.77 9.23 13.03
CA LYS A 48 -18.21 10.54 12.64
C LYS A 48 -17.39 10.42 11.37
N LEU A 49 -17.39 11.47 10.58
CA LEU A 49 -16.51 11.62 9.41
C LEU A 49 -15.48 12.71 9.72
N ALA A 50 -14.20 12.35 9.66
CA ALA A 50 -13.07 13.27 9.72
C ALA A 50 -12.38 13.32 8.35
N VAL A 51 -12.08 14.54 7.89
CA VAL A 51 -11.42 14.76 6.59
C VAL A 51 -10.13 15.53 6.81
N VAL A 52 -9.05 15.09 6.17
CA VAL A 52 -7.79 15.82 6.07
C VAL A 52 -7.51 16.03 4.59
N ASN A 53 -7.56 17.28 4.16
CA ASN A 53 -7.24 17.65 2.79
C ASN A 53 -6.79 19.11 2.73
N LEU A 54 -5.97 19.47 1.74
CA LEU A 54 -5.56 20.86 1.53
C LEU A 54 -6.70 21.72 0.96
N GLN A 55 -7.66 21.10 0.29
CA GLN A 55 -8.75 21.75 -0.44
C GLN A 55 -10.11 21.31 0.10
N ALA A 56 -11.12 22.15 -0.14
CA ALA A 56 -12.51 21.81 0.16
C ALA A 56 -12.94 20.52 -0.54
N THR A 57 -13.73 19.73 0.16
CA THR A 57 -14.08 18.35 -0.22
C THR A 57 -15.56 18.24 -0.53
N GLY A 58 -15.95 17.45 -1.54
CA GLY A 58 -17.34 17.38 -2.03
C GLY A 58 -18.37 16.93 -0.99
N LYS A 59 -17.92 16.27 0.08
CA LYS A 59 -18.73 15.76 1.19
C LYS A 59 -18.45 16.46 2.52
N GLU A 60 -17.82 17.64 2.50
CA GLU A 60 -17.41 18.38 3.70
C GLU A 60 -18.56 18.67 4.67
N ARG A 61 -19.78 18.92 4.17
CA ARG A 61 -20.98 19.15 5.01
C ARG A 61 -21.34 17.97 5.93
N TYR A 62 -20.88 16.76 5.62
CA TYR A 62 -21.10 15.58 6.44
C TYR A 62 -19.96 15.35 7.46
N ALA A 63 -18.84 16.06 7.32
CA ALA A 63 -17.69 15.90 8.18
C ALA A 63 -17.95 16.57 9.54
N SER A 64 -17.70 15.83 10.62
CA SER A 64 -17.66 16.37 11.97
C SER A 64 -16.38 17.16 12.23
N LEU A 65 -15.32 16.89 11.47
CA LEU A 65 -14.03 17.58 11.54
C LEU A 65 -13.41 17.66 10.15
N HIS A 66 -12.94 18.83 9.76
CA HIS A 66 -12.11 19.02 8.58
C HIS A 66 -10.82 19.73 8.96
N VAL A 67 -9.68 19.13 8.63
CA VAL A 67 -8.36 19.69 8.90
C VAL A 67 -7.67 20.06 7.58
N TYR A 68 -7.43 21.34 7.40
CA TYR A 68 -6.78 21.90 6.23
C TYR A 68 -5.25 21.85 6.35
N CYS A 69 -4.65 20.71 6.04
CA CYS A 69 -3.20 20.53 6.06
C CYS A 69 -2.75 19.36 5.17
N THR A 70 -1.44 19.16 5.08
CA THR A 70 -0.88 17.98 4.41
C THR A 70 -1.15 16.73 5.25
N THR A 71 -1.46 15.61 4.58
CA THR A 71 -1.70 14.32 5.25
C THR A 71 -0.54 13.92 6.15
N ASP A 72 0.70 14.09 5.69
CA ASP A 72 1.90 13.79 6.48
C ASP A 72 1.96 14.56 7.79
N TYR A 73 1.63 15.86 7.76
CA TYR A 73 1.61 16.67 8.97
C TYR A 73 0.53 16.19 9.94
N ALA A 74 -0.70 15.98 9.45
CA ALA A 74 -1.79 15.44 10.27
C ALA A 74 -1.42 14.10 10.90
N MET A 75 -0.89 13.16 10.12
CA MET A 75 -0.54 11.83 10.59
C MET A 75 0.63 11.85 11.57
N LYS A 76 1.64 12.72 11.38
CA LYS A 76 2.72 12.89 12.37
C LYS A 76 2.18 13.36 13.72
N GLN A 77 1.32 14.38 13.72
CA GLN A 77 0.71 14.88 14.95
C GLN A 77 -0.21 13.85 15.59
N LEU A 78 -0.99 13.10 14.80
CA LEU A 78 -1.87 12.05 15.28
C LEU A 78 -1.08 10.90 15.93
N MET A 79 -0.04 10.41 15.26
CA MET A 79 0.82 9.34 15.77
C MET A 79 1.51 9.76 17.08
N ALA A 80 1.99 11.01 17.16
CA ALA A 80 2.54 11.56 18.39
C ALA A 80 1.49 11.65 19.52
N ALA A 81 0.25 12.03 19.22
CA ALA A 81 -0.83 12.08 20.21
C ALA A 81 -1.30 10.69 20.68
N LEU A 82 -1.17 9.67 19.84
CA LEU A 82 -1.49 8.27 20.15
C LEU A 82 -0.32 7.52 20.82
N ASP A 83 0.85 8.15 20.97
CA ASP A 83 2.09 7.52 21.42
C ASP A 83 2.48 6.29 20.57
N LEU A 84 2.25 6.38 19.25
CA LEU A 84 2.59 5.33 18.29
C LEU A 84 3.79 5.77 17.44
N PRO A 85 4.92 5.03 17.43
CA PRO A 85 6.04 5.35 16.57
C PRO A 85 5.69 5.07 15.10
N ILE A 86 6.12 5.96 14.21
CA ILE A 86 6.03 5.72 12.76
C ILE A 86 7.15 4.74 12.37
N PRO A 87 6.82 3.56 11.81
CA PRO A 87 7.82 2.57 11.41
C PRO A 87 8.68 3.05 10.25
N VAL A 88 9.94 2.59 10.22
CA VAL A 88 10.82 2.79 9.07
C VAL A 88 10.51 1.74 8.01
N TYR A 89 10.18 2.18 6.80
CA TYR A 89 10.05 1.30 5.65
C TYR A 89 11.44 0.94 5.09
N THR A 90 11.77 -0.35 5.06
CA THR A 90 13.07 -0.84 4.58
C THR A 90 12.90 -1.73 3.36
N VAL A 91 13.64 -1.41 2.30
CA VAL A 91 13.73 -2.22 1.08
C VAL A 91 15.07 -2.95 1.08
N THR A 92 15.02 -4.28 0.99
CA THR A 92 16.21 -5.12 0.92
C THR A 92 16.28 -5.77 -0.45
N GLN A 93 17.31 -5.42 -1.21
CA GLN A 93 17.66 -6.06 -2.47
C GLN A 93 18.74 -7.11 -2.19
N THR A 94 18.51 -8.34 -2.62
CA THR A 94 19.43 -9.47 -2.45
C THR A 94 19.91 -9.92 -3.82
N VAL A 95 21.22 -10.03 -4.01
CA VAL A 95 21.80 -10.61 -5.21
C VAL A 95 22.49 -11.91 -4.83
N THR A 96 21.96 -13.03 -5.32
CA THR A 96 22.54 -14.36 -5.12
C THR A 96 23.34 -14.74 -6.36
N VAL A 97 24.64 -14.93 -6.20
CA VAL A 97 25.53 -15.43 -7.26
C VAL A 97 25.88 -16.87 -6.95
N SER A 98 25.53 -17.79 -7.85
CA SER A 98 25.91 -19.20 -7.77
C SER A 98 26.78 -19.59 -8.96
N HIS A 99 27.62 -20.60 -8.77
CA HIS A 99 28.48 -21.14 -9.81
C HIS A 99 28.41 -22.66 -9.81
N GLU A 100 28.39 -23.25 -11.00
CA GLU A 100 28.33 -24.68 -11.23
C GLU A 100 29.36 -25.04 -12.32
N TRP A 101 30.26 -25.97 -12.01
CA TRP A 101 31.21 -26.50 -12.99
C TRP A 101 30.51 -27.56 -13.85
N VAL A 102 30.50 -27.33 -15.16
CA VAL A 102 29.95 -28.26 -16.15
C VAL A 102 31.12 -28.85 -16.93
N GLU A 103 31.35 -30.15 -16.75
CA GLU A 103 32.30 -30.90 -17.58
C GLU A 103 31.80 -30.91 -19.02
N ALA A 104 32.64 -30.49 -19.97
CA ALA A 104 32.29 -30.57 -21.39
C ALA A 104 32.46 -32.03 -21.85
N GLU A 105 31.50 -32.56 -22.62
CA GLU A 105 31.66 -33.85 -23.28
C GLU A 105 32.95 -33.87 -24.11
N GLU A 106 33.76 -34.93 -23.93
CA GLU A 106 35.04 -35.09 -24.60
C GLU A 106 34.86 -35.10 -26.12
N SER A 107 35.18 -33.98 -26.77
CA SER A 107 35.38 -33.96 -28.21
C SER A 107 36.70 -34.65 -28.53
N LYS A 108 36.63 -35.81 -29.20
CA LYS A 108 37.79 -36.55 -29.75
C LYS A 108 38.45 -35.78 -30.91
N ALA A 109 39.02 -34.62 -30.62
CA ALA A 109 39.91 -33.91 -31.51
C ALA A 109 40.86 -33.05 -30.66
N ASN A 110 42.08 -33.54 -30.50
CA ASN A 110 43.26 -32.76 -30.11
C ASN A 110 43.34 -32.24 -28.65
N GLY A 111 43.51 -33.14 -27.67
CA GLY A 111 44.27 -32.92 -26.43
C GLY A 111 43.88 -31.79 -25.44
N GLN A 112 42.90 -30.95 -25.75
CA GLN A 112 42.46 -29.82 -24.92
C GLN A 112 41.16 -30.17 -24.19
N ARG A 113 41.23 -30.26 -22.86
CA ARG A 113 40.06 -30.30 -21.99
C ARG A 113 39.49 -28.89 -21.85
N LYS A 114 38.26 -28.68 -22.32
CA LYS A 114 37.51 -27.44 -22.07
C LYS A 114 36.57 -27.69 -20.90
N THR A 115 36.63 -26.87 -19.86
CA THR A 115 35.67 -26.88 -18.74
C THR A 115 34.82 -25.63 -18.81
N HIS A 116 33.49 -25.77 -18.69
CA HIS A 116 32.60 -24.63 -18.63
C HIS A 116 32.21 -24.37 -17.17
N CYS A 117 32.28 -23.12 -16.72
CA CYS A 117 31.70 -22.71 -15.45
C CYS A 117 30.41 -21.95 -15.77
N ARG A 118 29.25 -22.47 -15.35
CA ARG A 118 27.99 -21.76 -15.40
C ARG A 118 27.90 -20.88 -14.17
N VAL A 119 27.75 -19.58 -14.38
CA VAL A 119 27.46 -18.63 -13.30
C VAL A 119 26.00 -18.23 -13.43
N THR A 120 25.24 -18.32 -12.34
CA THR A 120 23.84 -17.89 -12.28
C THR A 120 23.72 -16.74 -11.28
N VAL A 121 23.07 -15.67 -11.69
CA VAL A 121 22.78 -14.51 -10.85
C VAL A 121 21.27 -14.44 -10.69
N GLN A 122 20.81 -14.46 -9.44
CA GLN A 122 19.41 -14.27 -9.08
C GLN A 122 19.29 -12.99 -8.27
N VAL A 123 18.38 -12.12 -8.67
CA VAL A 123 18.04 -10.90 -7.91
C VAL A 123 16.72 -11.17 -7.22
N GLY A 124 16.70 -11.04 -5.89
CA GLY A 124 15.51 -11.12 -5.07
C GLY A 124 15.26 -9.78 -4.39
N ASP A 125 14.03 -9.28 -4.49
CA ASP A 125 13.60 -8.08 -3.79
C ASP A 125 12.67 -8.46 -2.64
N SER A 126 12.89 -7.87 -1.46
CA SER A 126 11.96 -7.98 -0.35
C SER A 126 11.76 -6.62 0.29
N ALA A 127 10.50 -6.23 0.43
CA ALA A 127 10.09 -5.06 1.21
C ALA A 127 9.46 -5.54 2.51
N ARG A 128 9.83 -4.93 3.64
CA ARG A 128 9.21 -5.22 4.94
C ARG A 128 8.79 -3.92 5.61
N CYS A 129 7.54 -3.90 6.06
CA CYS A 129 7.04 -2.95 7.05
C CYS A 129 6.66 -3.77 8.28
N PRO A 130 7.05 -3.41 9.52
CA PRO A 130 6.75 -4.24 10.69
C PRO A 130 5.24 -4.45 10.97
N TYR A 131 4.36 -3.72 10.27
CA TYR A 131 2.90 -3.85 10.37
C TYR A 131 2.21 -4.39 9.09
N LEU A 132 2.98 -4.78 8.05
CA LEU A 132 2.48 -5.41 6.82
C LEU A 132 3.29 -6.67 6.51
#